data_AF-A0AAV2SNN4-F1
#
_entry.id   AF-A0AAV2SNN4-F1
#
_cell.length_a   1.000
_cell.length_b   1.000
_cell.length_c   1.000
_cell.angle_alpha   90.00
_cell.angle_beta   90.00
_cell.angle_gamma   90.00
#
_symmetry.space_group_name_H-M   'P 1'
#
loop_
_entity.id
_entity.type
_entity.pdbx_description
1 polymer ?
#
loop_
_entity_poly.entity_id
_entity_poly.type
_entity_poly.pdbx_seq_one_letter_code
_entity_poly.pdbx_strand_id
1 'polypeptide(L)'
;MAGFQEPPSKKVKKDDSFNGSGSTGHIAVQQIVNGISPYNGNNKSKNGNDYSSFNQNGVPSGIKNTDHLKGLNKQRRSLPIFPVRGKLLEELKKNETVIIIGETGSGKTTQIPQYIHEERWDRSGMICVSQPRRVAAVTVAKRVAEEMGTNIGGLVGYTVRFEDTCNTGVTKLKYATDGMLLREAISDPTLMKYAWVILDEAHERTISTDVLFGVVKAAQKKRKSEGREPLKIIV
;
A
#
# COMPACT_ATOMS: atom_id res chain seq x y z
N MET A 1 24.36 -11.14 66.71
CA MET A 1 23.56 -10.16 65.96
C MET A 1 24.50 -9.12 65.40
N ALA A 2 24.89 -9.25 64.13
CA ALA A 2 25.72 -8.28 63.42
C ALA A 2 24.85 -7.67 62.30
N GLY A 3 24.60 -6.38 62.38
CA GLY A 3 23.76 -5.64 61.44
C GLY A 3 24.47 -5.41 60.12
N PHE A 4 23.87 -5.85 59.02
CA PHE A 4 24.26 -5.48 57.67
C PHE A 4 23.76 -4.05 57.37
N GLN A 5 24.68 -3.16 56.99
CA GLN A 5 24.41 -1.78 56.60
C GLN A 5 24.44 -1.71 55.07
N GLU A 6 23.32 -1.35 54.45
CA GLU A 6 23.22 -1.18 52.99
C GLU A 6 24.03 0.03 52.49
N PRO A 7 24.69 -0.05 51.32
CA PRO A 7 25.38 1.09 50.73
C PRO A 7 24.41 2.09 50.07
N PRO A 8 24.77 3.39 50.01
CA PRO A 8 23.86 4.45 49.56
C PRO A 8 23.65 4.43 48.03
N SER A 9 22.42 4.77 47.63
CA SER A 9 21.95 4.87 46.26
C SER A 9 22.61 6.01 45.48
N LYS A 10 23.26 5.68 44.34
CA LYS A 10 23.77 6.68 43.39
C LYS A 10 22.59 7.35 42.67
N LYS A 11 22.37 8.64 42.94
CA LYS A 11 21.51 9.51 42.13
C LYS A 11 22.12 9.66 40.73
N VAL A 12 21.47 9.11 39.71
CA VAL A 12 21.78 9.37 38.30
C VAL A 12 21.24 10.75 37.95
N LYS A 13 22.13 11.63 37.46
CA LYS A 13 21.78 12.95 36.93
C LYS A 13 20.95 12.77 35.66
N LYS A 14 19.82 13.48 35.56
CA LYS A 14 19.09 13.66 34.31
C LYS A 14 19.85 14.66 33.45
N ASP A 15 20.37 14.20 32.32
CA ASP A 15 20.88 15.09 31.28
C ASP A 15 19.70 15.51 30.39
N ASP A 16 19.23 16.72 30.61
CA ASP A 16 18.28 17.42 29.75
C ASP A 16 19.03 18.02 28.55
N SER A 17 19.16 17.27 27.45
CA SER A 17 19.41 17.85 26.13
C SER A 17 19.21 16.84 25.00
N PHE A 18 18.01 16.81 24.42
CA PHE A 18 17.83 16.32 23.04
C PHE A 18 16.79 17.19 22.32
N ASN A 19 17.24 18.38 21.90
CA ASN A 19 16.57 19.15 20.87
C ASN A 19 16.93 18.52 19.51
N GLY A 20 16.08 17.60 19.05
CA GLY A 20 16.11 17.05 17.70
C GLY A 20 14.80 17.39 16.99
N SER A 21 14.80 18.48 16.23
CA SER A 21 13.74 18.87 15.30
C SER A 21 13.65 17.88 14.12
N GLY A 22 13.00 16.75 14.35
CA GLY A 22 12.48 15.89 13.29
C GLY A 22 10.97 16.01 13.27
N SER A 23 10.41 16.73 12.29
CA SER A 23 8.98 16.76 12.05
C SER A 23 8.52 15.39 11.52
N THR A 24 8.37 14.42 12.42
CA THR A 24 7.51 13.27 12.16
C THR A 24 6.09 13.80 12.11
N GLY A 25 5.58 14.03 10.91
CA GLY A 25 4.17 14.28 10.67
C GLY A 25 3.35 13.05 11.07
N HIS A 26 3.12 12.88 12.38
CA HIS A 26 2.12 11.95 12.90
C HIS A 26 0.76 12.60 12.72
N ILE A 27 0.16 12.46 11.55
CA ILE A 27 -1.28 12.68 11.38
C ILE A 27 -1.91 11.30 11.35
N ALA A 28 -2.46 10.88 12.49
CA ALA A 28 -3.49 9.86 12.49
C ALA A 28 -4.66 10.42 11.68
N VAL A 29 -4.96 9.81 10.53
CA VAL A 29 -6.17 10.13 9.75
C VAL A 29 -7.39 9.54 10.46
N GLN A 30 -7.58 9.90 11.73
CA GLN A 30 -8.67 9.42 12.59
C GLN A 30 -9.97 10.20 12.35
N GLN A 31 -9.97 11.27 11.54
CA GLN A 31 -11.15 12.09 11.27
C GLN A 31 -11.40 12.25 9.77
N ILE A 32 -11.86 11.18 9.10
CA ILE A 32 -12.48 11.31 7.77
C ILE A 32 -13.83 10.56 7.66
N VAL A 33 -14.23 9.72 8.63
CA VAL A 33 -15.46 8.91 8.45
C VAL A 33 -16.69 9.45 9.21
N ASN A 34 -16.52 10.31 10.21
CA ASN A 34 -17.67 10.83 10.99
C ASN A 34 -17.87 12.34 10.79
N GLY A 35 -18.60 12.70 9.73
CA GLY A 35 -19.13 14.05 9.57
C GLY A 35 -19.07 14.60 8.15
N ILE A 36 -19.80 14.00 7.19
CA ILE A 36 -20.04 14.63 5.89
C ILE A 36 -21.52 14.51 5.52
N SER A 37 -22.20 15.66 5.61
CA SER A 37 -23.48 16.00 4.97
C SER A 37 -23.38 15.84 3.44
N PRO A 38 -24.46 15.49 2.71
CA PRO A 38 -24.38 15.24 1.27
C PRO A 38 -23.86 16.45 0.50
N TYR A 39 -22.67 16.30 -0.09
CA TYR A 39 -22.11 17.27 -1.01
C TYR A 39 -22.85 17.19 -2.35
N ASN A 40 -23.53 18.27 -2.71
CA ASN A 40 -24.17 18.49 -4.00
C ASN A 40 -23.17 19.25 -4.89
N GLY A 41 -22.71 18.64 -5.99
CA GLY A 41 -21.67 19.23 -6.83
C GLY A 41 -21.62 18.63 -8.22
N ASN A 42 -22.42 19.18 -9.12
CA ASN A 42 -22.24 19.06 -10.56
C ASN A 42 -20.84 19.55 -10.95
N ASN A 43 -20.03 18.72 -11.60
CA ASN A 43 -18.92 19.21 -12.41
C ASN A 43 -18.79 18.38 -13.69
N LYS A 44 -19.22 19.00 -14.79
CA LYS A 44 -18.85 18.61 -16.15
C LYS A 44 -17.37 18.91 -16.32
N SER A 45 -16.57 17.89 -16.63
CA SER A 45 -15.29 18.11 -17.29
C SER A 45 -15.31 17.38 -18.62
N LYS A 46 -15.19 18.18 -19.69
CA LYS A 46 -14.88 17.75 -21.05
C LYS A 46 -13.37 17.58 -21.13
N ASN A 47 -12.91 16.41 -21.54
CA ASN A 47 -11.92 16.25 -22.62
C ASN A 47 -11.67 14.76 -22.83
N GLY A 48 -11.94 14.31 -24.06
CA GLY A 48 -11.51 13.03 -24.56
C GLY A 48 -10.02 13.04 -24.89
N ASN A 49 -9.43 11.86 -24.90
CA ASN A 49 -8.57 11.42 -25.99
C ASN A 49 -8.58 9.90 -26.06
N ASP A 50 -8.56 9.46 -27.31
CA ASP A 50 -8.91 8.15 -27.82
C ASP A 50 -7.96 7.02 -27.40
N TYR A 51 -8.56 5.90 -27.02
CA TYR A 51 -8.01 4.56 -27.27
C TYR A 51 -9.05 3.76 -28.04
N SER A 52 -9.22 4.13 -29.31
CA SER A 52 -9.90 3.31 -30.29
C SER A 52 -8.85 2.59 -31.14
N SER A 53 -8.81 1.26 -31.03
CA SER A 53 -8.36 0.41 -32.13
C SER A 53 -9.20 -0.86 -32.10
N PHE A 54 -10.25 -0.86 -32.93
CA PHE A 54 -11.11 -1.98 -33.26
C PHE A 54 -10.55 -2.81 -34.43
N ASN A 55 -11.20 -3.96 -34.63
CA ASN A 55 -10.87 -5.07 -35.49
C ASN A 55 -11.32 -4.91 -36.96
N GLN A 56 -10.65 -5.57 -37.91
CA GLN A 56 -11.20 -6.01 -39.21
C GLN A 56 -11.10 -7.56 -39.26
N ASN A 57 -12.05 -8.24 -38.60
CA ASN A 57 -12.27 -9.70 -38.51
C ASN A 57 -11.30 -10.64 -37.71
N GLY A 58 -10.26 -10.16 -37.02
CA GLY A 58 -9.40 -10.93 -36.08
C GLY A 58 -9.66 -10.68 -34.58
N VAL A 59 -10.37 -11.61 -33.93
CA VAL A 59 -10.72 -11.59 -32.50
C VAL A 59 -9.53 -12.02 -31.63
N PRO A 60 -9.07 -11.21 -30.64
CA PRO A 60 -8.37 -11.75 -29.48
C PRO A 60 -9.42 -12.32 -28.50
N SER A 61 -9.34 -13.62 -28.26
CA SER A 61 -10.21 -14.39 -27.39
C SER A 61 -10.21 -13.86 -25.97
N GLY A 62 -11.32 -13.22 -25.60
CA GLY A 62 -11.59 -12.80 -24.23
C GLY A 62 -12.49 -11.58 -24.18
N ILE A 63 -13.70 -11.66 -24.76
CA ILE A 63 -14.76 -10.69 -24.45
C ILE A 63 -15.10 -10.87 -22.96
N LYS A 64 -14.34 -10.22 -22.08
CA LYS A 64 -14.81 -9.98 -20.71
C LYS A 64 -16.05 -9.11 -20.86
N ASN A 65 -17.18 -9.68 -20.48
CA ASN A 65 -18.51 -9.12 -20.65
C ASN A 65 -18.53 -7.63 -20.25
N THR A 66 -18.75 -6.72 -21.20
CA THR A 66 -18.62 -5.28 -20.95
C THR A 66 -19.54 -4.80 -19.82
N ASP A 67 -20.67 -5.48 -19.63
CA ASP A 67 -21.62 -5.20 -18.55
C ASP A 67 -21.11 -5.64 -17.18
N HIS A 68 -20.31 -6.71 -17.11
CA HIS A 68 -19.64 -7.12 -15.88
C HIS A 68 -18.63 -6.06 -15.42
N LEU A 69 -17.80 -5.53 -16.33
CA LEU A 69 -16.85 -4.45 -16.03
C LEU A 69 -17.56 -3.14 -15.62
N LYS A 70 -18.70 -2.81 -16.25
CA LYS A 70 -19.56 -1.68 -15.80
C LYS A 70 -20.07 -1.90 -14.38
N GLY A 71 -20.50 -3.12 -14.06
CA GLY A 71 -20.92 -3.52 -12.71
C GLY A 71 -19.82 -3.32 -11.67
N LEU A 72 -18.60 -3.79 -11.95
CA LEU A 72 -17.43 -3.60 -11.09
C LEU A 72 -17.11 -2.11 -10.88
N ASN A 73 -17.15 -1.31 -11.93
CA ASN A 73 -16.93 0.14 -11.82
C ASN A 73 -17.99 0.84 -10.96
N LYS A 74 -19.25 0.42 -11.06
CA LYS A 74 -20.31 0.93 -10.17
C LYS A 74 -20.02 0.55 -8.70
N GLN A 75 -19.60 -0.69 -8.46
CA GLN A 75 -19.24 -1.15 -7.12
C GLN A 75 -18.03 -0.38 -6.55
N ARG A 76 -16.99 -0.14 -7.36
CA ARG A 76 -15.82 0.67 -6.95
C ARG A 76 -16.22 2.07 -6.51
N ARG A 77 -17.16 2.70 -7.22
CA ARG A 77 -17.69 4.03 -6.89
C ARG A 77 -18.54 4.07 -5.61
N SER A 78 -19.13 2.94 -5.21
CA SER A 78 -19.89 2.85 -3.96
C SER A 78 -19.02 2.57 -2.72
N LEU A 79 -17.72 2.29 -2.88
CA LEU A 79 -16.84 2.02 -1.75
C LEU A 79 -16.60 3.30 -0.92
N PRO A 80 -16.56 3.21 0.42
CA PRO A 80 -16.29 4.36 1.30
C PRO A 80 -15.00 5.14 0.99
N ILE A 81 -13.98 4.49 0.43
CA ILE A 81 -12.73 5.16 0.03
C ILE A 81 -12.85 6.05 -1.21
N PHE A 82 -13.87 5.84 -2.05
CA PHE A 82 -14.03 6.56 -3.32
C PHE A 82 -14.19 8.09 -3.15
N PRO A 83 -15.12 8.61 -2.33
CA PRO A 83 -15.30 10.06 -2.17
C PRO A 83 -14.07 10.79 -1.62
N VAL A 84 -13.18 10.07 -0.92
CA VAL A 84 -11.98 10.65 -0.27
C VAL A 84 -10.71 10.50 -1.10
N ARG A 85 -10.80 9.96 -2.33
CA ARG A 85 -9.66 9.72 -3.22
C ARG A 85 -8.74 10.93 -3.38
N GLY A 86 -9.30 12.12 -3.61
CA GLY A 86 -8.50 13.33 -3.82
C GLY A 86 -7.63 13.68 -2.61
N LYS A 87 -8.25 13.77 -1.43
CA LYS A 87 -7.55 14.04 -0.16
C LYS A 87 -6.52 12.95 0.16
N LEU A 88 -6.85 11.68 -0.09
CA LEU A 88 -5.92 10.57 0.07
C LEU A 88 -4.68 10.76 -0.81
N LEU A 89 -4.85 11.02 -2.11
CA LEU A 89 -3.73 11.20 -3.03
C LEU A 89 -2.86 12.40 -2.67
N GLU A 90 -3.45 13.49 -2.18
CA GLU A 90 -2.69 14.64 -1.68
C GLU A 90 -1.77 14.26 -0.50
N GLU A 91 -2.29 13.52 0.48
CA GLU A 91 -1.51 13.07 1.63
C GLU A 91 -0.42 12.07 1.23
N LEU A 92 -0.74 11.14 0.33
CA LEU A 92 0.23 10.19 -0.22
C LEU A 92 1.34 10.89 -1.02
N LYS A 93 1.05 12.01 -1.67
CA LYS A 93 2.04 12.80 -2.42
C LYS A 93 3.03 13.49 -1.48
N LYS A 94 2.53 14.14 -0.43
CA LYS A 94 3.33 14.96 0.52
C LYS A 94 4.23 14.13 1.44
N ASN A 95 3.81 12.92 1.78
CA ASN A 95 4.46 12.13 2.84
C ASN A 95 5.17 10.88 2.27
N GLU A 96 6.29 10.50 2.88
CA GLU A 96 7.02 9.24 2.58
C GLU A 96 6.42 8.04 3.33
N THR A 97 5.71 8.27 4.44
CA THR A 97 4.99 7.24 5.21
C THR A 97 3.63 7.77 5.62
N VAL A 98 2.56 7.01 5.36
CA VAL A 98 1.18 7.38 5.73
C VAL A 98 0.50 6.21 6.43
N ILE A 99 -0.24 6.50 7.49
CA ILE A 99 -1.09 5.52 8.18
C ILE A 99 -2.55 5.79 7.78
N ILE A 100 -3.23 4.77 7.27
CA ILE A 100 -4.61 4.85 6.78
C ILE A 100 -5.48 3.93 7.61
N ILE A 101 -6.41 4.54 8.34
CA ILE A 101 -7.37 3.82 9.17
C ILE A 101 -8.72 3.81 8.47
N GLY A 102 -9.34 2.64 8.38
CA GLY A 102 -10.69 2.48 7.89
C GLY A 102 -11.17 1.05 8.11
N GLU A 103 -12.48 0.85 8.22
CA GLU A 103 -13.06 -0.46 8.48
C GLU A 103 -12.81 -1.46 7.33
N THR A 104 -12.91 -2.75 7.62
CA THR A 104 -12.90 -3.80 6.59
C THR A 104 -14.05 -3.57 5.61
N GLY A 105 -13.80 -3.77 4.31
CA GLY A 105 -14.79 -3.49 3.25
C GLY A 105 -14.83 -2.03 2.78
N SER A 106 -14.08 -1.11 3.40
CA SER A 106 -13.96 0.29 2.92
C SER A 106 -13.28 0.46 1.56
N GLY A 107 -12.54 -0.56 1.10
CA GLY A 107 -11.86 -0.57 -0.19
C GLY A 107 -10.36 -0.24 -0.16
N LYS A 108 -9.73 -0.12 1.02
CA LYS A 108 -8.30 0.22 1.16
C LYS A 108 -7.39 -0.67 0.30
N THR A 109 -7.43 -1.97 0.55
CA THR A 109 -6.55 -2.97 -0.06
C THR A 109 -6.70 -3.07 -1.58
N THR A 110 -7.92 -2.86 -2.09
CA THR A 110 -8.20 -2.98 -3.52
C THR A 110 -7.96 -1.67 -4.25
N GLN A 111 -8.36 -0.52 -3.69
CA GLN A 111 -8.39 0.74 -4.43
C GLN A 111 -7.11 1.58 -4.30
N ILE A 112 -6.43 1.59 -3.15
CA ILE A 112 -5.22 2.42 -2.95
C ILE A 112 -4.13 2.09 -3.97
N PRO A 113 -3.77 0.80 -4.21
CA PRO A 113 -2.76 0.46 -5.21
C PRO A 113 -3.16 0.87 -6.63
N GLN A 114 -4.45 0.74 -6.96
CA GLN A 114 -4.99 1.16 -8.25
C GLN A 114 -4.87 2.68 -8.44
N TYR A 115 -5.22 3.48 -7.42
CA TYR A 115 -5.09 4.93 -7.52
C TYR A 115 -3.63 5.37 -7.70
N ILE A 116 -2.69 4.77 -6.97
CA ILE A 116 -1.25 5.05 -7.11
C ILE A 116 -0.76 4.71 -8.53
N HIS A 117 -1.19 3.58 -9.09
CA HIS A 117 -0.85 3.17 -10.46
C HIS A 117 -1.51 4.08 -11.52
N GLU A 118 -2.77 4.48 -11.33
CA GLU A 118 -3.48 5.41 -12.22
C GLU A 118 -2.76 6.77 -12.29
N GLU A 119 -2.20 7.25 -11.18
CA GLU A 119 -1.36 8.46 -11.12
C GLU A 119 0.08 8.26 -11.67
N ARG A 120 0.43 7.03 -12.08
CA ARG A 120 1.76 6.65 -12.57
C ARG A 120 2.88 6.92 -11.56
N TRP A 121 2.61 6.69 -10.26
CA TRP A 121 3.60 6.84 -9.19
C TRP A 121 4.43 5.56 -8.94
N ASP A 122 4.26 4.55 -9.78
CA ASP A 122 4.96 3.26 -9.80
C ASP A 122 5.97 3.15 -10.97
N ARG A 123 6.42 4.30 -11.49
CA ARG A 123 7.40 4.36 -12.59
C ARG A 123 8.76 3.81 -12.19
N SER A 124 9.20 4.06 -10.96
CA SER A 124 10.50 3.63 -10.44
C SER A 124 10.51 2.22 -9.85
N GLY A 125 9.34 1.57 -9.72
CA GLY A 125 9.24 0.22 -9.15
C GLY A 125 7.79 -0.19 -8.92
N MET A 126 7.58 -1.46 -8.58
CA MET A 126 6.25 -2.03 -8.30
C MET A 126 5.63 -1.45 -7.02
N ILE A 127 4.31 -1.62 -6.89
CA ILE A 127 3.55 -1.45 -5.65
C ILE A 127 3.38 -2.84 -5.05
N CYS A 128 3.93 -3.06 -3.86
CA CYS A 128 3.72 -4.30 -3.10
C CYS A 128 2.68 -4.07 -2.00
N VAL A 129 1.69 -4.94 -1.91
CA VAL A 129 0.73 -5.00 -0.81
C VAL A 129 0.96 -6.29 -0.06
N SER A 130 1.38 -6.20 1.20
CA SER A 130 1.52 -7.38 2.05
C SER A 130 0.17 -7.77 2.65
N GLN A 131 0.01 -9.07 2.93
CA GLN A 131 -1.16 -9.65 3.57
C GLN A 131 -0.70 -10.72 4.57
N PRO A 132 -1.30 -10.80 5.77
CA PRO A 132 -0.93 -11.80 6.75
C PRO A 132 -1.34 -13.21 6.31
N ARG A 133 -2.39 -13.32 5.46
CA ARG A 133 -2.98 -14.60 5.06
C ARG A 133 -2.79 -14.87 3.57
N ARG A 134 -2.41 -16.12 3.23
CA ARG A 134 -2.28 -16.58 1.84
C ARG A 134 -3.57 -16.39 1.04
N VAL A 135 -4.71 -16.78 1.62
CA VAL A 135 -6.01 -16.68 0.94
C VAL A 135 -6.30 -15.23 0.58
N ALA A 136 -6.07 -14.29 1.50
CA ALA A 136 -6.28 -12.86 1.26
C ALA A 136 -5.39 -12.34 0.11
N ALA A 137 -4.09 -12.64 0.10
CA ALA A 137 -3.19 -12.23 -0.98
C ALA A 137 -3.70 -12.70 -2.36
N VAL A 138 -4.11 -13.97 -2.46
CA VAL A 138 -4.59 -14.55 -3.72
C VAL A 138 -5.93 -13.97 -4.15
N THR A 139 -6.91 -13.88 -3.24
CA THR A 139 -8.27 -13.43 -3.57
C THR A 139 -8.31 -11.95 -3.91
N VAL A 140 -7.58 -11.13 -3.17
CA VAL A 140 -7.48 -9.69 -3.43
C VAL A 140 -6.79 -9.44 -4.78
N ALA A 141 -5.68 -10.13 -5.07
CA ALA A 141 -5.02 -9.99 -6.37
C ALA A 141 -5.96 -10.33 -7.53
N LYS A 142 -6.71 -11.44 -7.41
CA LYS A 142 -7.68 -11.85 -8.44
C LYS A 142 -8.77 -10.80 -8.62
N ARG A 143 -9.32 -10.30 -7.52
CA ARG A 143 -10.32 -9.23 -7.52
C ARG A 143 -9.79 -7.96 -8.21
N VAL A 144 -8.58 -7.55 -7.90
CA VAL A 144 -7.98 -6.33 -8.49
C VAL A 144 -7.62 -6.54 -9.96
N ALA A 145 -7.19 -7.75 -10.35
CA ALA A 145 -7.01 -8.08 -11.76
C ALA A 145 -8.32 -7.96 -12.55
N GLU A 146 -9.43 -8.45 -12.01
CA GLU A 146 -10.77 -8.30 -12.59
C GLU A 146 -11.19 -6.83 -12.69
N GLU A 147 -11.03 -6.05 -11.61
CA GLU A 147 -11.36 -4.62 -11.58
C GLU A 147 -10.56 -3.79 -12.59
N MET A 148 -9.32 -4.19 -12.88
CA MET A 148 -8.44 -3.57 -13.87
C MET A 148 -8.54 -4.20 -15.27
N GLY A 149 -9.42 -5.17 -15.48
CA GLY A 149 -9.59 -5.86 -16.76
C GLY A 149 -8.42 -6.74 -17.19
N THR A 150 -7.39 -6.94 -16.36
CA THR A 150 -6.20 -7.76 -16.66
C THR A 150 -6.40 -9.21 -16.21
N ASN A 151 -5.50 -10.09 -16.62
CA ASN A 151 -5.36 -11.42 -16.04
C ASN A 151 -4.30 -11.40 -14.92
N ILE A 152 -4.39 -12.35 -13.99
CA ILE A 152 -3.31 -12.60 -13.02
C ILE A 152 -2.03 -12.95 -13.76
N GLY A 153 -0.92 -12.39 -13.27
CA GLY A 153 0.41 -12.49 -13.86
C GLY A 153 0.67 -11.49 -14.98
N GLY A 154 -0.36 -10.72 -15.39
CA GLY A 154 -0.16 -9.51 -16.19
C GLY A 154 0.21 -8.33 -15.29
N LEU A 155 -0.57 -7.26 -15.40
CA LEU A 155 -0.39 -6.03 -14.61
C LEU A 155 -0.48 -6.26 -13.09
N VAL A 156 -1.30 -7.23 -12.69
CA VAL A 156 -1.54 -7.61 -11.29
C VAL A 156 -1.08 -9.04 -11.08
N GLY A 157 -0.33 -9.29 -10.02
CA GLY A 157 0.15 -10.62 -9.63
C GLY A 157 0.17 -10.79 -8.12
N TYR A 158 0.40 -12.02 -7.69
CA TYR A 158 0.69 -12.34 -6.30
C TYR A 158 1.87 -13.28 -6.14
N THR A 159 2.47 -13.24 -4.96
CA THR A 159 3.53 -14.16 -4.53
C THR A 159 3.20 -14.68 -3.14
N VAL A 160 2.98 -15.99 -3.04
CA VAL A 160 2.75 -16.70 -1.78
C VAL A 160 3.70 -17.89 -1.71
N ARG A 161 3.74 -18.59 -0.58
CA ARG A 161 4.64 -19.75 -0.46
C ARG A 161 4.32 -20.78 -1.56
N PHE A 162 5.36 -21.18 -2.29
CA PHE A 162 5.32 -22.15 -3.41
C PHE A 162 4.63 -21.66 -4.69
N GLU A 163 4.25 -20.39 -4.77
CA GLU A 163 3.51 -19.89 -5.93
C GLU A 163 3.84 -18.41 -6.18
N ASP A 164 4.47 -18.13 -7.32
CA ASP A 164 4.75 -16.78 -7.78
C ASP A 164 4.17 -16.60 -9.18
N THR A 165 3.28 -15.64 -9.32
CA THR A 165 2.62 -15.31 -10.60
C THR A 165 3.17 -14.04 -11.22
N CYS A 166 4.06 -13.31 -10.52
CA CYS A 166 4.52 -12.00 -10.96
C CYS A 166 5.53 -12.11 -12.11
N ASN A 167 5.31 -11.33 -13.17
CA ASN A 167 6.23 -11.24 -14.31
C ASN A 167 7.02 -9.95 -14.24
N THR A 168 8.35 -10.07 -14.15
CA THR A 168 9.25 -8.91 -14.09
C THR A 168 9.08 -8.04 -15.33
N GLY A 169 8.93 -6.72 -15.14
CA GLY A 169 8.71 -5.77 -16.23
C GLY A 169 7.25 -5.62 -16.68
N VAL A 170 6.37 -6.55 -16.31
CA VAL A 170 4.93 -6.51 -16.65
C VAL A 170 4.09 -6.20 -15.41
N THR A 171 4.30 -6.95 -14.33
CA THR A 171 3.54 -6.76 -13.09
C THR A 171 3.92 -5.44 -12.43
N LYS A 172 2.90 -4.66 -12.07
CA LYS A 172 3.04 -3.38 -11.35
C LYS A 172 2.41 -3.43 -9.97
N LEU A 173 1.33 -4.19 -9.80
CA LEU A 173 0.67 -4.40 -8.53
C LEU A 173 0.93 -5.84 -8.09
N LYS A 174 1.67 -5.98 -7.00
CA LYS A 174 2.00 -7.27 -6.41
C LYS A 174 1.34 -7.41 -5.05
N TYR A 175 0.60 -8.49 -4.85
CA TYR A 175 0.07 -8.89 -3.56
C TYR A 175 0.91 -10.04 -3.01
N ALA A 176 1.48 -9.90 -1.82
CA ALA A 176 2.36 -10.92 -1.26
C ALA A 176 1.95 -11.29 0.15
N THR A 177 2.25 -12.50 0.60
CA THR A 177 2.22 -12.74 2.04
C THR A 177 3.38 -12.04 2.73
N ASP A 178 3.20 -11.66 3.99
CA ASP A 178 4.26 -11.00 4.79
C ASP A 178 5.57 -11.80 4.76
N GLY A 179 5.49 -13.13 4.90
CA GLY A 179 6.65 -14.01 4.85
C GLY A 179 7.38 -14.02 3.50
N MET A 180 6.66 -13.83 2.39
CA MET A 180 7.30 -13.73 1.07
C MET A 180 8.01 -12.38 0.90
N LEU A 181 7.41 -11.29 1.36
CA LEU A 181 8.07 -9.97 1.33
C LEU A 181 9.28 -9.90 2.26
N LEU A 182 9.18 -10.50 3.47
CA LEU A 182 10.33 -10.67 4.37
C LEU A 182 11.46 -11.45 3.71
N ARG A 183 11.14 -12.55 3.02
CA ARG A 183 12.14 -13.35 2.29
C ARG A 183 12.83 -12.54 1.21
N GLU A 184 12.10 -11.73 0.47
CA GLU A 184 12.69 -10.83 -0.53
C GLU A 184 13.60 -9.77 0.12
N ALA A 185 13.20 -9.23 1.26
CA ALA A 185 13.99 -8.23 1.99
C ALA A 185 15.33 -8.79 2.52
N ILE A 186 15.44 -10.10 2.76
CA ILE A 186 16.72 -10.73 3.10
C ILE A 186 17.70 -10.64 1.92
N SER A 187 17.22 -10.86 0.69
CA SER A 187 18.06 -10.81 -0.52
C SER A 187 18.27 -9.38 -1.04
N ASP A 188 17.28 -8.51 -0.90
CA ASP A 188 17.34 -7.09 -1.23
C ASP A 188 16.90 -6.25 -0.01
N PRO A 189 17.83 -5.95 0.92
CA PRO A 189 17.53 -5.17 2.13
C PRO A 189 17.08 -3.73 1.86
N THR A 190 17.24 -3.25 0.63
CA THR A 190 16.77 -1.94 0.18
C THR A 190 15.42 -2.02 -0.54
N LEU A 191 14.91 -3.21 -0.82
CA LEU A 191 13.65 -3.47 -1.51
C LEU A 191 13.52 -2.77 -2.88
N MET A 192 14.63 -2.51 -3.59
CA MET A 192 14.72 -1.63 -4.78
C MET A 192 13.74 -1.95 -5.90
N LYS A 193 13.19 -3.17 -5.94
CA LYS A 193 12.10 -3.55 -6.86
C LYS A 193 10.81 -2.73 -6.65
N TYR A 194 10.64 -2.12 -5.49
CA TYR A 194 9.41 -1.46 -5.06
C TYR A 194 9.60 0.05 -4.93
N ALA A 195 8.65 0.79 -5.51
CA ALA A 195 8.44 2.21 -5.25
C ALA A 195 7.52 2.42 -4.03
N TRP A 196 6.57 1.49 -3.84
CA TRP A 196 5.60 1.52 -2.75
C TRP A 196 5.52 0.17 -2.05
N VAL A 197 5.46 0.19 -0.72
CA VAL A 197 5.09 -0.97 0.09
C VAL A 197 3.91 -0.58 0.98
N ILE A 198 2.86 -1.38 0.93
CA ILE A 198 1.62 -1.23 1.70
C ILE A 198 1.55 -2.42 2.66
N LEU A 199 1.61 -2.13 3.96
CA LEU A 199 1.54 -3.12 5.04
C LEU A 199 0.09 -3.23 5.51
N ASP A 200 -0.70 -4.05 4.83
CA ASP A 200 -2.13 -4.16 5.10
C ASP A 200 -2.42 -5.03 6.33
N GLU A 201 -3.64 -4.91 6.86
CA GLU A 201 -4.13 -5.70 8.00
C GLU A 201 -3.22 -5.57 9.25
N ALA A 202 -2.50 -4.45 9.39
CA ALA A 202 -1.60 -4.19 10.53
C ALA A 202 -2.30 -4.25 11.90
N HIS A 203 -3.63 -4.13 11.91
CA HIS A 203 -4.45 -4.29 13.11
C HIS A 203 -4.49 -5.74 13.64
N GLU A 204 -4.17 -6.75 12.81
CA GLU A 204 -4.09 -8.14 13.27
C GLU A 204 -2.85 -8.40 14.14
N ARG A 205 -1.88 -7.46 14.19
CA ARG A 205 -0.70 -7.49 15.07
C ARG A 205 0.05 -8.83 15.06
N THR A 206 0.21 -9.42 13.87
CA THR A 206 0.98 -10.65 13.74
C THR A 206 2.49 -10.36 13.88
N ILE A 207 3.25 -11.32 14.40
CA ILE A 207 4.72 -11.19 14.53
C ILE A 207 5.36 -10.88 13.16
N SER A 208 4.91 -11.56 12.10
CA SER A 208 5.44 -11.34 10.75
C SER A 208 5.22 -9.91 10.28
N THR A 209 4.03 -9.35 10.52
CA THR A 209 3.69 -7.98 10.15
C THR A 209 4.51 -6.96 10.95
N ASP A 210 4.66 -7.17 12.27
CA ASP A 210 5.45 -6.29 13.14
C ASP A 210 6.94 -6.30 12.74
N VAL A 211 7.52 -7.47 12.44
CA VAL A 211 8.90 -7.59 11.93
C VAL A 211 9.04 -6.91 10.57
N LEU A 212 8.07 -7.11 9.67
CA LEU A 212 8.07 -6.52 8.34
C LEU A 212 8.01 -4.99 8.39
N PHE A 213 7.28 -4.40 9.34
CA PHE A 213 7.29 -2.95 9.57
C PHE A 213 8.72 -2.45 9.84
N GLY A 214 9.44 -3.10 10.75
CA GLY A 214 10.83 -2.76 11.06
C GLY A 214 11.75 -2.86 9.85
N VAL A 215 11.63 -3.94 9.08
CA VAL A 215 12.43 -4.19 7.87
C VAL A 215 12.16 -3.14 6.79
N VAL A 216 10.90 -2.83 6.51
CA VAL A 216 10.52 -1.86 5.47
C VAL A 216 10.94 -0.44 5.87
N LYS A 217 10.81 -0.07 7.15
CA LYS A 217 11.33 1.22 7.65
C LYS A 217 12.85 1.30 7.59
N ALA A 218 13.56 0.21 7.88
CA ALA A 218 15.01 0.14 7.74
C ALA A 218 15.44 0.31 6.27
N ALA A 219 14.74 -0.35 5.34
CA ALA A 219 14.97 -0.19 3.90
C ALA A 219 14.78 1.26 3.45
N GLN A 220 13.67 1.90 3.85
CA GLN A 220 13.41 3.31 3.54
C GLN A 220 14.51 4.23 4.08
N LYS A 221 14.92 4.07 5.34
CA LYS A 221 16.00 4.87 5.94
C LYS A 221 17.32 4.68 5.18
N LYS A 222 17.65 3.44 4.82
CA LYS A 222 18.88 3.10 4.08
C LYS A 222 18.90 3.73 2.69
N ARG A 223 17.79 3.66 1.95
CA ARG A 223 17.67 4.35 0.65
C ARG A 223 17.92 5.85 0.78
N LYS A 224 17.31 6.47 1.79
CA LYS A 224 17.46 7.91 2.05
C LYS A 224 18.90 8.30 2.35
N SER A 225 19.60 7.54 3.19
CA SER A 225 21.01 7.81 3.50
C SER A 225 21.96 7.59 2.31
N GLU A 226 21.57 6.74 1.37
CA GLU A 226 22.36 6.45 0.16
C GLU A 226 21.95 7.30 -1.05
N GLY A 227 21.04 8.28 -0.87
CA GLY A 227 20.58 9.16 -1.96
C GLY A 227 19.81 8.42 -3.07
N ARG A 228 19.24 7.26 -2.77
CA ARG A 228 18.44 6.47 -3.73
C ARG A 228 17.01 6.96 -3.80
N GLU A 229 16.31 6.55 -4.86
CA GLU A 229 14.87 6.80 -5.03
C GLU A 229 14.09 6.37 -3.76
N PRO A 230 13.29 7.27 -3.16
CA PRO A 230 12.65 7.02 -1.88
C PRO A 230 11.62 5.89 -1.98
N LEU A 231 11.65 5.00 -0.99
CA LEU A 231 10.59 4.00 -0.80
C LEU A 231 9.42 4.66 -0.08
N LYS A 232 8.23 4.68 -0.67
CA LYS A 232 7.01 5.14 0.02
C LYS A 232 6.31 3.99 0.73
N ILE A 233 5.80 4.27 1.93
CA ILE A 233 5.19 3.29 2.82
C ILE A 233 3.76 3.70 3.16
N ILE A 234 2.83 2.76 3.09
CA ILE A 234 1.48 2.91 3.62
C ILE A 234 1.27 1.80 4.65
N VAL A 235 0.61 2.13 5.76
CA VAL A 235 0.16 1.17 6.78
C VAL A 235 -1.34 1.34 6.97
#